data_AF-A0A967EZA6-F1
#
_entry.id   AF-A0A967EZA6-F1
#
_cell.length_a   1.000
_cell.length_b   1.000
_cell.length_c   1.000
_cell.angle_alpha   90.00
_cell.angle_beta   90.00
_cell.angle_gamma   90.00
#
_symmetry.space_group_name_H-M   'P 1'
#
loop_
_entity.id
_entity.type
_entity.pdbx_description
1 polymer ?
#
loop_
_entity_poly.entity_id
_entity_poly.type
_entity_poly.pdbx_seq_one_letter_code
_entity_poly.pdbx_strand_id
1 'polypeptide(L)'
;MATSLTHPGKAFSTSDLHSLDVFRSGAQDMVEAAQIIARAAEALPRDFAARAVLTDAVFAKTTGNRVLCLRDEAPPPEGLTLIGEARFAAPSGRGQEAVTLRFAELAEAAERGQSAETFVYEPLAAPALSLSGDFAFAGLAGFEDLLSLIVETATAAHQAARPGFRDIRLAGCRQTALPVAGAAMTAGKLNVRHLALKGEAPLLRSTSLVELEGAGGGSLSAVVTFILQTAVSAS
;
A
#
# COMPACT_ATOMS: atom_id res chain seq x y z
N MET A 1 -28.20 -4.36 -6.97
CA MET A 1 -28.36 -5.68 -7.64
C MET A 1 -26.99 -6.33 -7.64
N ALA A 2 -26.83 -7.46 -6.93
CA ALA A 2 -25.55 -8.17 -6.87
C ALA A 2 -25.33 -8.95 -8.17
N THR A 3 -24.32 -8.57 -8.94
CA THR A 3 -23.89 -9.31 -10.14
C THR A 3 -23.14 -10.56 -9.69
N SER A 4 -23.77 -11.71 -9.90
CA SER A 4 -23.19 -13.03 -9.65
C SER A 4 -22.05 -13.29 -10.65
N LEU A 5 -20.81 -13.30 -10.18
CA LEU A 5 -19.66 -13.82 -10.93
C LEU A 5 -19.76 -15.36 -10.98
N THR A 6 -20.50 -15.91 -11.94
CA THR A 6 -20.49 -17.35 -12.22
C THR A 6 -19.28 -17.69 -13.09
N HIS A 7 -18.21 -18.21 -12.48
CA HIS A 7 -17.19 -19.00 -13.18
C HIS A 7 -17.40 -20.51 -12.90
N PRO A 8 -17.24 -21.39 -13.90
CA PRO A 8 -17.52 -22.81 -13.74
C PRO A 8 -16.35 -23.53 -13.07
N GLY A 9 -16.60 -24.17 -11.93
CA GLY A 9 -15.64 -25.05 -11.26
C GLY A 9 -15.26 -24.56 -9.86
N LYS A 10 -15.83 -25.22 -8.84
CA LYS A 10 -15.79 -24.91 -7.39
C LYS A 10 -16.65 -23.72 -6.96
N ALA A 11 -17.65 -24.02 -6.13
CA ALA A 11 -18.41 -23.02 -5.39
C ALA A 11 -17.50 -22.41 -4.32
N PHE A 12 -17.08 -21.17 -4.54
CA PHE A 12 -16.58 -20.34 -3.44
C PHE A 12 -17.79 -19.82 -2.67
N SER A 13 -17.68 -19.77 -1.34
CA SER A 13 -18.68 -19.04 -0.56
C SER A 13 -18.57 -17.57 -0.96
N THR A 14 -19.70 -16.94 -1.25
CA THR A 14 -19.76 -15.49 -1.51
C THR A 14 -19.28 -14.65 -0.32
N SER A 15 -19.10 -15.26 0.87
CA SER A 15 -18.45 -14.64 2.04
C SER A 15 -16.94 -14.47 1.93
N ASP A 16 -16.28 -15.16 0.99
CA ASP A 16 -14.81 -15.26 0.94
C ASP A 16 -14.21 -14.40 -0.18
N LEU A 17 -15.07 -13.82 -1.01
CA LEU A 17 -14.72 -13.01 -2.17
C LEU A 17 -15.23 -11.59 -2.00
N HIS A 18 -14.33 -10.62 -2.07
CA HIS A 18 -14.65 -9.21 -1.97
C HIS A 18 -14.11 -8.47 -3.19
N SER A 19 -15.00 -7.87 -3.98
CA SER A 19 -14.58 -6.90 -5.00
C SER A 19 -14.02 -5.67 -4.31
N LEU A 20 -12.82 -5.23 -4.69
CA LEU A 20 -12.27 -3.97 -4.20
C LEU A 20 -12.63 -2.88 -5.18
N ASP A 21 -13.26 -1.82 -4.69
CA ASP A 21 -13.47 -0.60 -5.45
C ASP A 21 -12.17 0.21 -5.41
N VAL A 22 -11.28 -0.09 -6.35
CA VAL A 22 -10.00 0.59 -6.54
C VAL A 22 -10.03 1.41 -7.81
N PHE A 23 -9.49 2.62 -7.72
CA PHE A 23 -9.51 3.60 -8.81
C PHE A 23 -8.10 3.90 -9.27
N ARG A 24 -7.95 4.14 -10.57
CA ARG A 24 -6.69 4.68 -11.11
C ARG A 24 -6.52 6.12 -10.63
N SER A 25 -5.34 6.43 -10.07
CA SER A 25 -5.02 7.73 -9.49
C SER A 25 -4.00 8.50 -10.33
N GLY A 26 -4.14 9.83 -10.35
CA GLY A 26 -3.17 10.75 -10.94
C GLY A 26 -3.07 10.70 -12.48
N ALA A 27 -1.89 11.03 -13.00
CA ALA A 27 -1.59 10.99 -14.43
C ALA A 27 -1.34 9.57 -14.97
N GLN A 28 -1.46 8.55 -14.13
CA GLN A 28 -1.16 7.17 -14.49
C GLN A 28 -2.41 6.29 -14.54
N ASP A 29 -2.31 5.29 -15.40
CA ASP A 29 -3.39 4.40 -15.77
C ASP A 29 -3.40 3.11 -14.92
N MET A 30 -3.03 3.21 -13.64
CA MET A 30 -2.71 2.06 -12.79
C MET A 30 -3.27 2.21 -11.37
N VAL A 31 -3.60 1.08 -10.73
CA VAL A 31 -4.02 1.00 -9.34
C VAL A 31 -2.78 0.88 -8.44
N GLU A 32 -2.73 1.66 -7.37
CA GLU A 32 -1.61 1.65 -6.44
C GLU A 32 -1.77 0.58 -5.36
N ALA A 33 -0.66 -0.06 -4.98
CA ALA A 33 -0.63 -1.04 -3.90
C ALA A 33 -1.19 -0.46 -2.59
N ALA A 34 -0.99 0.84 -2.33
CA ALA A 34 -1.52 1.53 -1.15
C ALA A 34 -3.06 1.48 -1.12
N GLN A 35 -3.71 1.75 -2.26
CA GLN A 35 -5.17 1.69 -2.36
C GLN A 35 -5.69 0.26 -2.19
N ILE A 36 -5.02 -0.73 -2.79
CA ILE A 36 -5.40 -2.14 -2.63
C ILE A 36 -5.34 -2.54 -1.15
N ILE A 37 -4.27 -2.17 -0.44
CA ILE A 37 -4.11 -2.45 0.99
C ILE A 37 -5.20 -1.76 1.81
N ALA A 38 -5.47 -0.48 1.54
CA ALA A 38 -6.47 0.31 2.26
C ALA A 38 -7.88 -0.29 2.11
N ARG A 39 -8.31 -0.58 0.87
CA ARG A 39 -9.60 -1.20 0.59
C ARG A 39 -9.70 -2.62 1.15
N ALA A 40 -8.61 -3.38 1.13
CA ALA A 40 -8.58 -4.71 1.74
C ALA A 40 -8.77 -4.64 3.26
N ALA A 41 -8.23 -3.61 3.92
CA ALA A 41 -8.41 -3.40 5.35
C ALA A 41 -9.87 -3.07 5.71
N GLU A 42 -10.62 -2.41 4.84
CA GLU A 42 -12.06 -2.15 5.00
C GLU A 42 -12.90 -3.43 4.95
N ALA A 43 -12.42 -4.48 4.27
CA ALA A 43 -13.10 -5.78 4.18
C ALA A 43 -12.88 -6.66 5.42
N LEU A 44 -12.02 -6.26 6.36
CA LEU A 44 -11.78 -7.01 7.58
C LEU A 44 -13.01 -6.99 8.52
N PRO A 45 -13.24 -8.05 9.32
CA PRO A 45 -14.25 -8.02 10.37
C PRO A 45 -14.05 -6.81 11.29
N ARG A 46 -15.11 -6.06 11.59
CA ARG A 46 -15.00 -4.76 12.30
C ARG A 46 -14.28 -4.87 13.65
N ASP A 47 -14.54 -5.93 14.39
CA ASP A 47 -13.93 -6.28 15.68
C ASP A 47 -12.45 -6.69 15.55
N PHE A 48 -12.07 -7.27 14.42
CA PHE A 48 -10.68 -7.51 14.06
C PHE A 48 -9.99 -6.21 13.61
N ALA A 49 -10.59 -5.47 12.68
CA ALA A 49 -10.06 -4.23 12.12
C ALA A 49 -9.75 -3.17 13.18
N ALA A 50 -10.59 -3.07 14.22
CA ALA A 50 -10.42 -2.13 15.34
C ALA A 50 -9.08 -2.28 16.09
N ARG A 51 -8.45 -3.44 16.00
CA ARG A 51 -7.20 -3.80 16.70
C ARG A 51 -6.13 -4.35 15.74
N ALA A 52 -6.43 -4.36 14.44
CA ALA A 52 -5.54 -4.93 13.44
C ALA A 52 -4.40 -3.96 13.11
N VAL A 53 -3.23 -4.54 12.89
CA VAL A 53 -2.09 -3.89 12.24
C VAL A 53 -1.76 -4.62 10.95
N LEU A 54 -1.39 -3.88 9.91
CA LEU A 54 -0.75 -4.46 8.73
C LEU A 54 0.67 -4.89 9.11
N THR A 55 0.99 -6.17 8.91
CA THR A 55 2.32 -6.73 9.19
C THR A 55 3.16 -6.89 7.93
N ASP A 56 2.54 -7.31 6.83
CA ASP A 56 3.22 -7.52 5.55
C ASP A 56 2.25 -7.26 4.39
N ALA A 57 2.74 -6.70 3.30
CA ALA A 57 2.08 -6.65 2.01
C ALA A 57 3.12 -6.81 0.91
N VAL A 58 2.87 -7.68 -0.07
CA VAL A 58 3.82 -7.96 -1.16
C VAL A 58 3.06 -8.05 -2.47
N PHE A 59 3.54 -7.33 -3.47
CA PHE A 59 2.97 -7.31 -4.81
C PHE A 59 3.99 -7.84 -5.83
N ALA A 60 3.55 -8.81 -6.62
CA ALA A 60 4.34 -9.39 -7.70
C ALA A 60 4.32 -8.51 -8.95
N LYS A 61 3.24 -7.76 -9.15
CA LYS A 61 3.08 -6.81 -10.27
C LYS A 61 2.13 -5.69 -9.92
N THR A 62 2.12 -4.68 -10.78
CA THR A 62 1.14 -3.60 -10.77
C THR A 62 0.11 -3.85 -11.87
N THR A 63 -1.10 -3.28 -11.75
CA THR A 63 -2.19 -3.52 -12.70
C THR A 63 -3.05 -2.27 -12.91
N GLY A 64 -3.61 -2.11 -14.11
CA GLY A 64 -4.67 -1.13 -14.42
C GLY A 64 -6.07 -1.75 -14.43
N ASN A 65 -6.18 -3.04 -14.09
CA ASN A 65 -7.42 -3.78 -14.03
C ASN A 65 -7.98 -3.82 -12.60
N ARG A 66 -9.24 -4.20 -12.48
CA ARG A 66 -9.91 -4.39 -11.20
C ARG A 66 -9.26 -5.53 -10.42
N VAL A 67 -9.31 -5.41 -9.10
CA VAL A 67 -8.69 -6.35 -8.17
C VAL A 67 -9.75 -7.02 -7.32
N LEU A 68 -9.69 -8.33 -7.25
CA LEU A 68 -10.48 -9.16 -6.36
C LEU A 68 -9.65 -9.48 -5.11
N CYS A 69 -10.27 -9.33 -3.94
CA CYS A 69 -9.71 -9.74 -2.66
C CYS A 69 -10.27 -11.11 -2.26
N LEU A 70 -9.37 -12.03 -1.95
CA LEU A 70 -9.66 -13.40 -1.53
C LEU A 70 -9.30 -13.56 -0.05
N ARG A 71 -10.23 -14.08 0.74
CA ARG A 71 -10.01 -14.42 2.15
C ARG A 71 -9.60 -15.90 2.29
N ASP A 72 -8.96 -16.24 3.42
CA ASP A 72 -8.68 -17.61 3.89
C ASP A 72 -7.69 -18.44 3.05
N GLU A 73 -6.72 -17.79 2.41
CA GLU A 73 -5.63 -18.42 1.64
C GLU A 73 -6.07 -19.37 0.51
N ALA A 74 -7.36 -19.37 0.16
CA ALA A 74 -7.91 -20.21 -0.90
C ALA A 74 -7.14 -19.99 -2.22
N PRO A 75 -6.93 -21.04 -3.03
CA PRO A 75 -6.37 -20.86 -4.36
C PRO A 75 -7.27 -19.91 -5.16
N PRO A 76 -6.68 -19.05 -6.01
CA PRO A 76 -7.46 -18.16 -6.84
C PRO A 76 -8.43 -19.00 -7.71
N PRO A 77 -9.65 -18.49 -7.97
CA PRO A 77 -10.52 -19.06 -8.98
C PRO A 77 -9.78 -19.30 -10.30
N GLU A 78 -10.17 -20.35 -11.02
CA GLU A 78 -9.55 -20.71 -12.29
C GLU A 78 -9.60 -19.52 -13.27
N GLY A 79 -8.47 -19.21 -13.90
CA GLY A 79 -8.33 -18.08 -14.82
C GLY A 79 -7.95 -16.74 -14.19
N LEU A 80 -7.90 -16.63 -12.85
CA LEU A 80 -7.43 -15.41 -12.19
C LEU A 80 -5.93 -15.46 -11.87
N THR A 81 -5.24 -14.36 -12.12
CA THR A 81 -3.81 -14.22 -11.82
C THR A 81 -3.62 -13.52 -10.47
N LEU A 82 -2.90 -14.15 -9.55
CA LEU A 82 -2.52 -13.49 -8.30
C LEU A 82 -1.50 -12.39 -8.55
N ILE A 83 -1.71 -11.26 -7.89
CA ILE A 83 -0.87 -10.07 -8.02
C ILE A 83 -0.20 -9.68 -6.71
N GLY A 84 -0.67 -10.20 -5.58
CA GLY A 84 -0.08 -9.94 -4.28
C GLY A 84 -0.87 -10.51 -3.12
N GLU A 85 -0.44 -10.18 -1.92
CA GLU A 85 -1.09 -10.51 -0.67
C GLU A 85 -0.81 -9.45 0.41
N ALA A 86 -1.70 -9.34 1.39
CA ALA A 86 -1.53 -8.54 2.59
C ALA A 86 -1.89 -9.36 3.82
N ARG A 87 -1.10 -9.21 4.88
CA ARG A 87 -1.29 -9.87 6.17
C ARG A 87 -1.56 -8.84 7.25
N PHE A 88 -2.64 -9.07 7.97
CA PHE A 88 -3.05 -8.29 9.11
C PHE A 88 -2.98 -9.15 10.37
N ALA A 89 -2.54 -8.57 11.48
CA ALA A 89 -2.49 -9.25 12.77
C ALA A 89 -3.19 -8.41 13.84
N ALA A 90 -3.88 -9.06 14.76
CA ALA A 90 -4.53 -8.42 15.89
C ALA A 90 -4.31 -9.23 17.18
N PRO A 91 -4.06 -8.57 18.33
CA PRO A 91 -3.94 -9.27 19.61
C PRO A 91 -5.28 -9.89 19.98
N SER A 92 -5.30 -11.19 20.26
CA SER A 92 -6.47 -11.92 20.75
C SER A 92 -6.24 -12.33 22.20
N GLY A 93 -7.32 -12.59 22.96
CA GLY A 93 -7.21 -13.04 24.36
C GLY A 93 -6.47 -14.37 24.56
N ARG A 94 -6.05 -15.05 23.47
CA ARG A 94 -5.30 -16.31 23.48
C ARG A 94 -3.98 -16.25 22.70
N GLY A 95 -3.56 -15.08 22.20
CA GLY A 95 -2.36 -14.93 21.38
C GLY A 95 -2.49 -13.84 20.33
N GLN A 96 -2.02 -14.09 19.11
CA GLN A 96 -2.27 -13.23 17.96
C GLN A 96 -3.18 -13.96 16.97
N GLU A 97 -4.19 -13.24 16.50
CA GLU A 97 -5.00 -13.66 15.36
C GLU A 97 -4.42 -12.99 14.10
N ALA A 98 -4.36 -13.72 12.99
CA ALA A 98 -3.86 -13.20 11.73
C ALA A 98 -4.83 -13.50 10.59
N VAL A 99 -4.98 -12.54 9.69
CA VAL A 99 -5.76 -12.66 8.47
C VAL A 99 -4.84 -12.37 7.29
N THR A 100 -4.74 -13.32 6.36
CA THR A 100 -4.06 -13.13 5.08
C THR A 100 -5.11 -12.92 4.00
N LEU A 101 -4.99 -11.81 3.27
CA LEU A 101 -5.81 -11.49 2.11
C LEU A 101 -4.95 -11.59 0.85
N ARG A 102 -5.45 -12.28 -0.18
CA ARG A 102 -4.75 -12.45 -1.46
C ARG A 102 -5.45 -11.62 -2.53
N PHE A 103 -4.66 -11.03 -3.42
CA PHE A 103 -5.15 -10.16 -4.47
C PHE A 103 -5.04 -10.86 -5.81
N ALA A 104 -6.15 -10.95 -6.53
CA ALA A 104 -6.22 -11.49 -7.87
C ALA A 104 -6.69 -10.41 -8.85
N GLU A 105 -6.07 -10.37 -10.03
CA GLU A 105 -6.46 -9.46 -11.10
C GLU A 105 -7.67 -10.01 -11.86
N LEU A 106 -8.65 -9.13 -12.12
CA LEU A 106 -9.77 -9.39 -13.03
C LEU A 106 -9.41 -8.92 -14.44
N ALA A 107 -10.08 -9.46 -15.46
CA ALA A 107 -9.87 -9.04 -16.84
C ALA A 107 -10.46 -7.65 -17.17
N GLU A 108 -11.28 -7.09 -16.26
CA GLU A 108 -11.95 -5.80 -16.44
C GLU A 108 -11.04 -4.64 -16.02
N ALA A 109 -11.01 -3.57 -16.80
CA ALA A 109 -10.25 -2.36 -16.46
C ALA A 109 -10.82 -1.68 -15.21
N ALA A 110 -9.95 -1.17 -14.34
CA ALA A 110 -10.38 -0.35 -13.21
C ALA A 110 -10.91 1.01 -13.69
N GLU A 111 -11.88 1.56 -12.95
CA GLU A 111 -12.41 2.89 -13.25
C GLU A 111 -11.35 3.97 -12.97
N ARG A 112 -11.39 5.05 -13.77
CA ARG A 112 -10.61 6.26 -13.45
C ARG A 112 -11.36 7.02 -12.35
N GLY A 113 -10.71 7.17 -11.20
CA GLY A 113 -11.23 8.00 -10.12
C GLY A 113 -11.16 9.48 -10.48
N GLN A 114 -12.07 10.28 -9.95
CA GLN A 114 -11.95 11.73 -9.99
C GLN A 114 -11.10 12.16 -8.78
N SER A 115 -9.83 12.47 -9.03
CA SER A 115 -8.92 13.21 -8.12
C SER A 115 -8.55 12.49 -6.80
N ALA A 116 -7.27 12.18 -6.63
CA ALA A 116 -6.67 12.03 -5.30
C ALA A 116 -6.51 13.43 -4.70
N GLU A 117 -7.07 13.66 -3.51
CA GLU A 117 -6.71 14.85 -2.73
C GLU A 117 -5.19 14.87 -2.56
N THR A 118 -4.55 15.95 -3.02
CA THR A 118 -3.09 16.10 -2.88
C THR A 118 -2.81 16.59 -1.48
N PHE A 119 -2.22 15.75 -0.65
CA PHE A 119 -1.72 16.18 0.65
C PHE A 119 -0.50 17.09 0.45
N VAL A 120 -0.47 18.20 1.19
CA VAL A 120 0.63 19.16 1.11
C VAL A 120 1.68 18.78 2.15
N TYR A 121 2.89 18.42 1.69
CA TYR A 121 4.03 18.10 2.54
C TYR A 121 5.11 19.17 2.39
N GLU A 122 5.67 19.60 3.52
CA GLU A 122 6.82 20.49 3.54
C GLU A 122 8.07 19.72 3.97
N PRO A 123 9.10 19.58 3.11
CA PRO A 123 10.34 18.95 3.50
C PRO A 123 11.05 19.81 4.54
N LEU A 124 11.39 19.24 5.70
CA LEU A 124 12.34 19.88 6.62
C LEU A 124 13.73 19.66 6.03
N ALA A 125 14.50 20.75 5.89
CA ALA A 125 15.75 20.82 5.13
C ALA A 125 16.65 19.55 5.21
N ALA A 126 16.87 18.87 4.08
CA ALA A 126 17.76 17.72 3.97
C ALA A 126 19.07 18.09 3.24
N PRO A 127 20.25 17.97 3.87
CA PRO A 127 21.52 18.07 3.15
C PRO A 127 21.77 16.81 2.32
N ALA A 128 22.51 17.00 1.23
CA ALA A 128 22.77 16.00 0.21
C ALA A 128 23.49 14.73 0.72
N LEU A 129 23.15 13.60 0.09
CA LEU A 129 23.88 12.32 0.06
C LEU A 129 23.75 11.40 1.30
N SER A 130 22.53 11.17 1.74
CA SER A 130 22.00 9.87 2.18
C SER A 130 20.48 9.99 2.13
N LEU A 131 19.73 8.96 1.73
CA LEU A 131 18.26 9.00 1.63
C LEU A 131 17.65 8.96 3.05
N SER A 132 17.87 10.06 3.78
CA SER A 132 17.48 10.31 5.16
C SER A 132 16.88 11.70 5.23
N GLY A 133 15.60 11.78 5.56
CA GLY A 133 14.89 13.07 5.63
C GLY A 133 13.79 13.02 6.67
N ASP A 134 13.60 14.14 7.37
CA ASP A 134 12.52 14.36 8.32
C ASP A 134 11.42 15.17 7.65
N PHE A 135 10.18 14.73 7.80
CA PHE A 135 9.00 15.34 7.20
C PHE A 135 7.97 15.59 8.28
N ALA A 136 7.41 16.79 8.35
CA ALA A 136 6.27 17.06 9.21
C ALA A 136 4.97 16.72 8.47
N PHE A 137 3.98 16.18 9.17
CA PHE A 137 2.64 15.94 8.62
C PHE A 137 1.54 16.35 9.59
N ALA A 138 0.36 16.66 9.05
CA ALA A 138 -0.87 16.92 9.79
C ALA A 138 -2.09 16.50 8.96
N GLY A 139 -3.21 16.19 9.62
CA GLY A 139 -4.52 15.97 8.99
C GLY A 139 -4.81 14.54 8.52
N LEU A 140 -4.12 13.50 9.01
CA LEU A 140 -4.46 12.12 8.65
C LEU A 140 -5.81 11.72 9.26
N ALA A 141 -6.78 11.35 8.40
CA ALA A 141 -8.13 10.95 8.79
C ALA A 141 -8.33 9.43 8.75
N GLY A 142 -7.41 8.66 8.16
CA GLY A 142 -7.53 7.21 8.11
C GLY A 142 -6.26 6.45 7.70
N PHE A 143 -6.43 5.14 7.53
CA PHE A 143 -5.36 4.22 7.14
C PHE A 143 -4.90 4.45 5.69
N GLU A 144 -5.81 4.82 4.79
CA GLU A 144 -5.48 5.21 3.42
C GLU A 144 -4.55 6.43 3.42
N ASP A 145 -4.89 7.49 4.16
CA ASP A 145 -4.07 8.70 4.27
C ASP A 145 -2.67 8.41 4.84
N LEU A 146 -2.58 7.50 5.82
CA LEU A 146 -1.30 7.07 6.38
C LEU A 146 -0.43 6.37 5.33
N LEU A 147 -1.00 5.49 4.52
CA LEU A 147 -0.28 4.84 3.42
C LEU A 147 0.13 5.83 2.34
N SER A 148 -0.76 6.77 1.98
CA SER A 148 -0.47 7.84 1.02
C SER A 148 0.68 8.72 1.51
N LEU A 149 0.67 9.15 2.76
CA LEU A 149 1.79 9.88 3.40
C LEU A 149 3.11 9.12 3.25
N ILE A 150 3.13 7.83 3.56
CA ILE A 150 4.34 7.00 3.44
C ILE A 150 4.84 6.97 1.99
N VAL A 151 3.94 6.74 1.03
CA VAL A 151 4.27 6.63 -0.39
C VAL A 151 4.74 7.97 -0.97
N GLU A 152 4.01 9.05 -0.71
CA GLU A 152 4.32 10.39 -1.23
C GLU A 152 5.62 10.92 -0.64
N THR A 153 5.85 10.70 0.66
CA THR A 153 7.09 11.12 1.33
C THR A 153 8.30 10.35 0.82
N ALA A 154 8.19 9.02 0.68
CA ALA A 154 9.26 8.21 0.10
C ALA A 154 9.50 8.60 -1.36
N THR A 155 8.44 8.90 -2.11
CA THR A 155 8.53 9.38 -3.49
C THR A 155 9.30 10.69 -3.56
N ALA A 156 8.96 11.68 -2.73
CA ALA A 156 9.67 12.95 -2.66
C ALA A 156 11.16 12.76 -2.31
N ALA A 157 11.46 11.93 -1.30
CA ALA A 157 12.84 11.62 -0.90
C ALA A 157 13.64 10.95 -2.03
N HIS A 158 13.03 10.00 -2.73
CA HIS A 158 13.64 9.34 -3.88
C HIS A 158 13.82 10.27 -5.07
N GLN A 159 12.85 11.13 -5.39
CA GLN A 159 12.96 12.11 -6.48
C GLN A 159 14.06 13.15 -6.20
N ALA A 160 14.18 13.62 -4.95
CA ALA A 160 15.25 14.51 -4.53
C ALA A 160 16.63 13.86 -4.68
N ALA A 161 16.76 12.58 -4.30
CA ALA A 161 18.01 11.83 -4.42
C ALA A 161 18.31 11.37 -5.86
N ARG A 162 17.29 11.17 -6.69
CA ARG A 162 17.38 10.58 -8.03
C ARG A 162 16.42 11.26 -9.02
N PRO A 163 16.71 12.47 -9.50
CA PRO A 163 15.81 13.25 -10.35
C PRO A 163 15.42 12.59 -11.68
N GLY A 164 16.17 11.58 -12.15
CA GLY A 164 15.87 10.82 -13.37
C GLY A 164 14.80 9.72 -13.20
N PHE A 165 14.48 9.36 -11.95
CA PHE A 165 13.41 8.42 -11.64
C PHE A 165 12.13 9.21 -11.36
N ARG A 166 11.07 8.88 -12.10
CA ARG A 166 9.80 9.62 -12.06
C ARG A 166 8.63 8.76 -11.61
N ASP A 167 8.77 7.45 -11.78
CA ASP A 167 7.70 6.50 -11.56
C ASP A 167 8.07 5.62 -10.37
N ILE A 168 7.54 5.99 -9.20
CA ILE A 168 7.88 5.39 -7.91
C ILE A 168 6.64 4.69 -7.40
N ARG A 169 6.73 3.36 -7.25
CA ARG A 169 5.57 2.52 -6.97
C ARG A 169 5.81 1.71 -5.72
N LEU A 170 4.85 1.72 -4.80
CA LEU A 170 4.86 0.79 -3.67
C LEU A 170 4.74 -0.64 -4.20
N ALA A 171 5.74 -1.47 -3.90
CA ALA A 171 5.79 -2.88 -4.27
C ALA A 171 5.59 -3.82 -3.07
N GLY A 172 5.71 -3.27 -1.86
CA GLY A 172 5.35 -3.99 -0.64
C GLY A 172 5.82 -3.28 0.62
N CYS A 173 5.31 -3.73 1.75
CA CYS A 173 5.77 -3.38 3.08
C CYS A 173 5.98 -4.68 3.87
N ARG A 174 6.99 -4.74 4.73
CA ARG A 174 7.29 -5.93 5.54
C ARG A 174 7.61 -5.55 6.96
N GLN A 175 7.31 -6.48 7.87
CA GLN A 175 7.55 -6.33 9.31
C GLN A 175 7.03 -4.98 9.82
N THR A 176 5.87 -4.57 9.33
CA THR A 176 5.24 -3.31 9.67
C THR A 176 4.33 -3.47 10.87
N ALA A 177 4.02 -2.37 11.54
CA ALA A 177 2.99 -2.33 12.57
C ALA A 177 2.00 -1.20 12.30
N LEU A 178 1.56 -1.05 11.03
CA LEU A 178 0.69 0.08 10.66
C LEU A 178 -0.74 -0.20 11.14
N PRO A 179 -1.29 0.61 12.05
CA PRO A 179 -2.61 0.36 12.62
C PRO A 179 -3.69 0.64 11.57
N VAL A 180 -4.61 -0.33 11.40
CA VAL A 180 -5.75 -0.22 10.49
C VAL A 180 -6.78 0.76 11.06
N ALA A 181 -7.12 0.59 12.33
CA ALA A 181 -7.90 1.59 13.05
C ALA A 181 -6.96 2.75 13.39
N GLY A 182 -7.21 3.91 12.78
CA GLY A 182 -6.38 5.12 12.85
C GLY A 182 -6.01 5.50 14.28
N ALA A 183 -4.91 4.94 14.78
CA ALA A 183 -4.37 5.25 16.08
C ALA A 183 -3.76 6.66 16.01
N ALA A 184 -4.62 7.67 16.11
CA ALA A 184 -4.39 9.05 16.52
C ALA A 184 -3.10 9.75 16.04
N MET A 185 -2.51 9.34 14.91
CA MET A 185 -1.39 10.03 14.28
C MET A 185 -1.95 11.12 13.37
N THR A 186 -2.63 12.09 13.96
CA THR A 186 -3.18 13.23 13.20
C THR A 186 -2.10 14.23 12.83
N ALA A 187 -0.96 14.23 13.53
CA ALA A 187 0.22 15.01 13.20
C ALA A 187 1.49 14.38 13.78
N GLY A 188 2.65 14.69 13.20
CA GLY A 188 3.90 14.13 13.66
C GLY A 188 5.08 14.41 12.74
N LYS A 189 6.13 13.61 12.93
CA LYS A 189 7.32 13.55 12.09
C LYS A 189 7.39 12.20 11.42
N LEU A 190 7.90 12.18 10.20
CA LEU A 190 8.20 10.98 9.45
C LEU A 190 9.66 11.04 9.03
N ASN A 191 10.45 10.03 9.41
CA ASN A 191 11.81 9.83 8.94
C ASN A 191 11.83 8.72 7.90
N VAL A 192 12.37 9.00 6.72
CA VAL A 192 12.63 7.95 5.71
C VAL A 192 14.11 7.66 5.69
N ARG A 193 14.54 6.44 5.99
CA ARG A 193 15.92 5.97 5.88
C ARG A 193 16.07 4.86 4.86
N HIS A 194 16.83 5.09 3.81
CA HIS A 194 17.10 4.04 2.82
C HIS A 194 17.99 2.93 3.36
N LEU A 195 17.58 1.68 3.12
CA LEU A 195 18.27 0.48 3.56
C LEU A 195 19.02 -0.21 2.43
N ALA A 196 18.40 -0.38 1.27
CA ALA A 196 18.97 -1.15 0.17
C ALA A 196 18.46 -0.69 -1.18
N LEU A 197 19.33 -0.82 -2.19
CA LEU A 197 18.99 -0.63 -3.59
C LEU A 197 19.45 -1.85 -4.38
N LYS A 198 18.61 -2.37 -5.25
CA LYS A 198 18.91 -3.51 -6.12
C LYS A 198 18.41 -3.24 -7.54
N GLY A 199 19.07 -3.83 -8.52
CA GLY A 199 18.74 -3.69 -9.94
C GLY A 199 19.58 -2.61 -10.63
N GLU A 200 19.25 -2.37 -11.90
CA GLU A 200 19.91 -1.38 -12.77
C GLU A 200 18.84 -0.60 -13.54
N ALA A 201 19.20 0.59 -14.04
CA ALA A 201 18.28 1.36 -14.88
C ALA A 201 17.82 0.51 -16.10
N PRO A 202 16.55 0.63 -16.52
CA PRO A 202 15.56 1.63 -16.11
C PRO A 202 14.78 1.28 -14.84
N LEU A 203 15.03 0.12 -14.21
CA LEU A 203 14.21 -0.41 -13.10
C LEU A 203 15.05 -0.71 -11.85
N LEU A 204 14.87 0.10 -10.82
CA LEU A 204 15.49 -0.14 -9.52
C LEU A 204 14.46 -0.56 -8.49
N ARG A 205 14.86 -1.44 -7.59
CA ARG A 205 14.12 -1.73 -6.36
C ARG A 205 14.83 -1.03 -5.22
N SER A 206 14.10 -0.16 -4.53
CA SER A 206 14.59 0.52 -3.33
C SER A 206 13.83 0.01 -2.12
N THR A 207 14.55 -0.23 -1.03
CA THR A 207 13.97 -0.60 0.26
C THR A 207 14.35 0.48 1.25
N SER A 208 13.35 1.03 1.91
CA SER A 208 13.46 2.13 2.87
C SER A 208 12.78 1.73 4.17
N LEU A 209 13.39 2.09 5.30
CA LEU A 209 12.73 2.15 6.58
C LEU A 209 12.00 3.49 6.66
N VAL A 210 10.74 3.45 7.04
CA VAL A 210 9.94 4.64 7.32
C VAL A 210 9.58 4.59 8.80
N GLU A 211 10.00 5.59 9.55
CA GLU A 211 9.74 5.73 10.97
C GLU A 211 8.80 6.92 11.16
N LEU A 212 7.65 6.69 11.77
CA LEU A 212 6.69 7.74 12.10
C LEU A 212 6.72 7.97 13.60
N GLU A 213 6.74 9.23 14.00
CA GLU A 213 6.65 9.68 15.37
C GLU A 213 5.46 10.66 15.46
N GLY A 214 4.37 10.22 16.10
CA GLY A 214 3.19 11.04 16.30
C GLY A 214 3.41 12.05 17.41
N ALA A 215 2.78 13.21 17.32
CA ALA A 215 2.87 14.27 18.33
C ALA A 215 2.43 13.83 19.75
N GLY A 216 1.67 12.74 19.86
CA GLY A 216 1.23 12.11 21.12
C GLY A 216 2.16 11.02 21.67
N GLY A 217 3.37 10.84 21.13
CA GLY A 217 4.35 9.86 21.62
C GLY A 217 4.20 8.43 21.09
N GLY A 218 3.30 8.21 20.13
CA GLY A 218 3.26 6.95 19.38
C GLY A 218 4.41 6.92 18.36
N SER A 219 5.09 5.78 18.24
CA SER A 219 6.06 5.56 17.16
C SER A 219 5.72 4.29 16.40
N LEU A 220 5.86 4.36 15.08
CA LEU A 220 5.64 3.26 14.15
C LEU A 220 6.85 3.15 13.24
N SER A 221 7.20 1.92 12.86
CA SER A 221 8.20 1.70 11.83
C SER A 221 7.67 0.71 10.78
N ALA A 222 8.05 0.97 9.53
CA ALA A 222 7.67 0.17 8.39
C ALA A 222 8.85 0.01 7.44
N VAL A 223 9.18 -1.23 7.06
CA VAL A 223 10.13 -1.46 5.96
C VAL A 223 9.33 -1.51 4.67
N VAL A 224 9.54 -0.53 3.81
CA VAL A 224 8.79 -0.33 2.58
C VAL A 224 9.69 -0.56 1.38
N THR A 225 9.18 -1.25 0.37
CA THR A 225 9.89 -1.50 -0.88
C THR A 225 9.18 -0.78 -2.02
N PHE A 226 9.94 0.02 -2.74
CA PHE A 226 9.51 0.76 -3.91
C PHE A 226 10.18 0.21 -5.17
N ILE A 227 9.44 0.23 -6.28
CA ILE A 227 9.99 0.12 -7.62
C ILE A 227 10.15 1.54 -8.15
N LEU A 228 11.38 1.90 -8.51
CA LEU A 228 11.74 3.16 -9.15
C LEU A 228 11.95 2.88 -10.63
N GLN A 229 11.24 3.60 -11.49
CA GLN A 229 11.41 3.54 -12.93
C GLN A 229 11.79 4.90 -13.51
N THR A 230 12.78 4.90 -14.42
CA THR A 230 13.15 6.11 -15.18
C THR A 230 12.03 6.46 -16.13
N ALA A 231 11.81 7.76 -16.37
CA ALA A 231 10.86 8.18 -17.41
C ALA A 231 11.25 7.52 -18.74
N VAL A 232 10.37 6.67 -19.27
CA VAL A 232 10.48 6.25 -20.67
C VAL A 232 10.09 7.49 -21.45
N SER A 233 11.00 8.04 -22.25
CA SER A 233 10.64 9.08 -23.21
C SER A 233 9.48 8.54 -24.03
N ALA A 234 8.29 9.12 -23.88
CA ALA A 234 7.19 8.85 -24.79
C ALA A 234 7.66 9.36 -26.16
N SER A 235 8.06 8.42 -27.01
CA SER A 235 8.36 8.65 -28.42
C SER A 235 7.08 8.84 -29.21
#